data_AF-A0A817LNG7-F1
#
_entry.id   AF-A0A817LNG7-F1
#
_cell.length_a   1.000
_cell.length_b   1.000
_cell.length_c   1.000
_cell.angle_alpha   90.00
_cell.angle_beta   90.00
_cell.angle_gamma   90.00
#
_symmetry.space_group_name_H-M   'P 1'
#
loop_
_entity.id
_entity.type
_entity.pdbx_description
1 polymer ?
#
loop_
_entity_poly.entity_id
_entity_poly.type
_entity_poly.pdbx_seq_one_letter_code
_entity_poly.pdbx_strand_id
1 'polypeptide(L)'
;MKMNRHSSLIFIFFCIITSNGRTIPFDRTDFYGFDPIHVSYIKDNWNVFFNNRKVADASARSFQDLGFGYGKDNCNVFYLGNKMSEARSQSFEVLQPYTGYAKDTWNVYYLGKKVPDARSHSFQAIGKGYGKDTWSTFFKGKKLN
;
A
#
# COMPACT_ATOMS: atom_id res chain seq x y z
N MET A 1 -43.25 12.75 -12.41
CA MET A 1 -43.36 12.95 -13.87
C MET A 1 -42.12 13.73 -14.31
N LYS A 2 -41.42 13.25 -15.35
CA LYS A 2 -40.34 13.84 -16.20
C LYS A 2 -39.68 15.19 -15.82
N MET A 3 -38.45 15.55 -16.17
CA MET A 3 -37.23 14.97 -16.77
C MET A 3 -36.41 16.19 -17.25
N ASN A 4 -35.07 16.13 -17.16
CA ASN A 4 -34.05 16.87 -17.96
C ASN A 4 -33.78 18.37 -17.71
N ARG A 5 -32.56 18.76 -17.31
CA ARG A 5 -31.29 19.05 -18.06
C ARG A 5 -31.16 20.58 -18.24
N HIS A 6 -30.02 21.25 -17.98
CA HIS A 6 -28.73 21.12 -18.67
C HIS A 6 -27.64 21.99 -18.01
N SER A 7 -26.37 21.56 -18.17
CA SER A 7 -25.12 22.36 -18.24
C SER A 7 -24.46 22.79 -16.91
N SER A 8 -23.14 22.63 -16.68
CA SER A 8 -22.02 22.70 -17.62
C SER A 8 -20.85 21.76 -17.27
N LEU A 9 -20.17 21.33 -18.32
CA LEU A 9 -18.89 20.63 -18.35
C LEU A 9 -17.80 21.39 -17.57
N ILE A 10 -17.01 20.67 -16.76
CA ILE A 10 -15.58 20.94 -16.62
C ILE A 10 -14.85 19.59 -16.68
N PHE A 11 -14.50 19.20 -17.91
CA PHE A 11 -13.47 18.20 -18.14
C PHE A 11 -12.13 18.81 -17.74
N ILE A 12 -11.52 18.29 -16.68
CA ILE A 12 -10.08 18.44 -16.48
C ILE A 12 -9.51 17.02 -16.50
N PHE A 13 -9.13 16.62 -17.72
CA PHE A 13 -8.23 15.50 -17.95
C PHE A 13 -6.86 15.90 -17.42
N PHE A 14 -6.40 15.27 -16.34
CA PHE A 14 -4.96 15.13 -16.14
C PHE A 14 -4.57 13.76 -16.68
N CYS A 15 -4.14 13.75 -17.95
CA CYS A 15 -3.39 12.64 -18.52
C CYS A 15 -2.02 12.59 -17.84
N ILE A 16 -1.70 11.49 -17.16
CA ILE A 16 -0.29 11.09 -17.02
C ILE A 16 -0.05 9.96 -18.02
N ILE A 17 0.78 10.27 -19.01
CA ILE A 17 1.23 9.34 -20.04
C ILE A 17 2.14 8.31 -19.37
N THR A 18 1.80 7.03 -19.44
CA THR A 18 2.76 5.93 -19.29
C THR A 18 2.84 5.15 -20.60
N SER A 19 4.05 4.71 -20.98
CA SER A 19 4.41 4.23 -22.32
C SER A 19 3.65 3.00 -22.85
N ASN A 20 2.70 2.44 -22.10
CA ASN A 20 2.10 1.14 -22.38
C ASN A 20 0.56 1.17 -22.48
N GLY A 21 -0.04 2.36 -22.63
CA GLY A 21 -1.44 2.48 -23.08
C GLY A 21 -2.53 1.90 -22.16
N ARG A 22 -2.23 1.62 -20.88
CA ARG A 22 -3.25 1.21 -19.91
C ARG A 22 -3.70 2.40 -19.08
N THR A 23 -4.94 2.83 -19.29
CA THR A 23 -5.61 3.83 -18.44
C THR A 23 -6.15 3.14 -17.19
N ILE A 24 -5.58 3.44 -16.02
CA ILE A 24 -6.28 3.22 -14.75
C ILE A 24 -7.22 4.41 -14.54
N PRO A 25 -8.53 4.19 -14.34
CA PRO A 25 -9.43 5.28 -14.00
C PRO A 25 -9.03 5.85 -12.64
N PHE A 26 -8.60 7.11 -12.63
CA PHE A 26 -8.40 7.90 -11.43
C PHE A 26 -9.77 8.46 -11.03
N ASP A 27 -10.46 7.81 -10.10
CA ASP A 27 -11.75 8.29 -9.61
C ASP A 27 -11.52 9.50 -8.68
N ARG A 28 -12.18 10.61 -9.00
CA ARG A 28 -12.05 11.89 -8.29
C ARG A 28 -12.71 11.84 -6.91
N THR A 29 -13.46 10.78 -6.57
CA THR A 29 -13.97 10.58 -5.20
C THR A 29 -12.89 10.15 -4.19
N ASP A 30 -11.70 9.74 -4.65
CA ASP A 30 -10.56 9.45 -3.77
C ASP A 30 -9.93 10.72 -3.17
N PHE A 31 -10.39 11.91 -3.58
CA PHE A 31 -9.82 13.21 -3.19
C PHE A 31 -10.63 13.99 -2.13
N TYR A 32 -11.75 13.46 -1.63
CA TYR A 32 -12.57 14.11 -0.60
C TYR A 32 -12.46 13.45 0.79
N GLY A 33 -11.25 13.05 1.15
CA GLY A 33 -10.86 12.80 2.53
C GLY A 33 -9.50 13.43 2.75
N PHE A 34 -9.44 14.55 3.45
CA PHE A 34 -8.20 15.16 3.91
C PHE A 34 -7.52 14.16 4.87
N ASP A 35 -6.73 13.24 4.34
CA ASP A 35 -6.07 12.18 5.12
C ASP A 35 -4.92 12.83 5.92
N PRO A 36 -4.98 12.85 7.27
CA PRO A 36 -3.93 13.46 8.07
C PRO A 36 -2.68 12.60 7.89
N ILE A 37 -1.71 13.13 7.13
CA ILE A 37 -0.41 12.51 6.83
C ILE A 37 -0.52 11.44 5.72
N HIS A 38 -0.56 11.84 4.46
CA HIS A 38 -0.21 10.93 3.35
C HIS A 38 1.23 10.44 3.54
N VAL A 39 1.37 9.22 4.07
CA VAL A 39 2.65 8.56 4.28
C VAL A 39 3.08 7.90 2.98
N SER A 40 3.64 8.68 2.06
CA SER A 40 4.04 8.24 0.72
C SER A 40 5.55 8.32 0.49
N TYR A 41 6.03 7.52 -0.44
CA TYR A 41 7.39 7.61 -0.95
C TYR A 41 7.47 8.60 -2.11
N ILE A 42 8.59 9.32 -2.20
CA ILE A 42 8.92 10.14 -3.37
C ILE A 42 10.19 9.59 -4.01
N LYS A 43 10.36 9.75 -5.31
CA LYS A 43 11.57 9.28 -6.01
C LYS A 43 11.96 10.22 -7.12
N ASP A 44 13.26 10.30 -7.37
CA ASP A 44 13.83 10.83 -8.59
C ASP A 44 14.27 9.68 -9.51
N ASN A 45 15.15 9.94 -10.49
CA ASN A 45 15.64 8.91 -11.41
C ASN A 45 16.58 7.88 -10.76
N TRP A 46 17.14 8.18 -9.58
CA TRP A 46 18.24 7.47 -8.95
C TRP A 46 17.93 7.04 -7.51
N ASN A 47 17.14 7.82 -6.78
CA ASN A 47 16.93 7.69 -5.35
C ASN A 47 15.45 7.65 -5.02
N VAL A 48 15.15 6.90 -3.95
CA VAL A 48 13.85 6.89 -3.28
C VAL A 48 14.02 7.58 -1.93
N PHE A 49 13.02 8.36 -1.53
CA PHE A 49 13.00 9.07 -0.27
C PHE A 49 11.70 8.82 0.48
N PHE A 50 11.82 8.86 1.79
CA PHE A 50 10.73 8.79 2.74
C PHE A 50 10.97 9.84 3.84
N ASN A 51 10.02 10.73 4.09
CA ASN A 51 10.16 11.84 5.06
C ASN A 51 11.48 12.61 4.91
N ASN A 52 11.81 13.05 3.69
CA ASN A 52 13.05 13.75 3.33
C ASN A 52 14.36 12.98 3.61
N ARG A 53 14.28 11.66 3.85
CA ARG A 53 15.46 10.80 4.02
C ARG A 53 15.55 9.81 2.88
N LYS A 54 16.76 9.65 2.33
CA LYS A 54 17.02 8.63 1.32
C LYS A 54 16.79 7.24 1.92
N VAL A 55 16.05 6.41 1.19
CA VAL A 55 15.82 5.00 1.51
C VAL A 55 17.04 4.23 1.02
N ALA A 56 17.81 3.68 1.95
CA ALA A 56 18.97 2.87 1.62
C ALA A 56 18.55 1.61 0.85
N ASP A 57 19.38 1.19 -0.09
CA ASP A 57 19.21 -0.01 -0.94
C ASP A 57 17.98 -0.05 -1.85
N ALA A 58 17.16 1.00 -1.87
CA ALA A 58 15.99 1.07 -2.73
C ALA A 58 16.37 1.37 -4.19
N SER A 59 15.88 0.54 -5.11
CA SER A 59 16.02 0.77 -6.55
C SER A 59 14.92 1.69 -7.07
N ALA A 60 15.23 2.97 -7.32
CA ALA A 60 14.27 3.97 -7.83
C ALA A 60 13.64 3.59 -9.19
N ARG A 61 14.35 2.77 -9.99
CA ARG A 61 13.91 2.32 -11.31
C ARG A 61 12.73 1.34 -11.24
N SER A 62 12.67 0.53 -10.18
CA SER A 62 11.63 -0.48 -9.98
C SER A 62 10.76 -0.22 -8.74
N PHE A 63 10.95 0.92 -8.08
CA PHE A 63 10.25 1.21 -6.84
C PHE A 63 8.76 1.46 -7.10
N GLN A 64 7.94 0.82 -6.30
CA GLN A 64 6.50 0.95 -6.24
C GLN A 64 6.10 1.34 -4.82
N ASP A 65 5.43 2.49 -4.68
CA ASP A 65 4.72 2.84 -3.45
C ASP A 65 3.43 2.00 -3.39
N LEU A 66 3.25 1.26 -2.29
CA LEU A 66 2.08 0.42 -2.05
C LEU A 66 1.07 1.12 -1.11
N GLY A 67 1.39 2.32 -0.65
CA GLY A 67 0.59 3.10 0.29
C GLY A 67 0.77 2.65 1.74
N PHE A 68 0.19 3.45 2.66
CA PHE A 68 0.20 3.18 4.09
C PHE A 68 1.62 2.96 4.67
N GLY A 69 2.62 3.63 4.09
CA GLY A 69 4.02 3.50 4.47
C GLY A 69 4.72 2.25 3.93
N TYR A 70 4.06 1.40 3.15
CA TYR A 70 4.68 0.27 2.48
C TYR A 70 5.16 0.64 1.08
N GLY A 71 6.34 0.15 0.71
CA GLY A 71 6.85 0.23 -0.64
C GLY A 71 7.67 -1.00 -0.98
N LYS A 72 7.90 -1.26 -2.26
CA LYS A 72 8.77 -2.35 -2.71
C LYS A 72 9.53 -1.97 -3.96
N ASP A 73 10.66 -2.62 -4.17
CA ASP A 73 11.31 -2.72 -5.47
C ASP A 73 11.37 -4.19 -5.90
N ASN A 74 12.07 -4.52 -6.98
CA ASN A 74 12.13 -5.90 -7.47
C ASN A 74 12.75 -6.89 -6.46
N CYS A 75 13.60 -6.42 -5.54
CA CYS A 75 14.39 -7.25 -4.63
C CYS A 75 14.05 -7.06 -3.16
N ASN A 76 13.51 -5.89 -2.79
CA ASN A 76 13.35 -5.45 -1.42
C ASN A 76 11.93 -4.96 -1.15
N VAL A 77 11.52 -5.07 0.12
CA VAL A 77 10.31 -4.45 0.65
C VAL A 77 10.70 -3.48 1.74
N PHE A 78 9.96 -2.38 1.85
CA PHE A 78 10.22 -1.30 2.79
C PHE A 78 8.96 -0.93 3.57
N TYR A 79 9.17 -0.52 4.82
CA TYR A 79 8.17 0.11 5.65
C TYR A 79 8.72 1.39 6.28
N LEU A 80 8.09 2.53 5.99
CA LEU A 80 8.50 3.86 6.46
C LEU A 80 9.98 4.16 6.20
N GLY A 81 10.46 3.79 5.01
CA GLY A 81 11.85 3.94 4.58
C GLY A 81 12.83 2.89 5.12
N ASN A 82 12.38 1.91 5.90
CA ASN A 82 13.24 0.85 6.45
C ASN A 82 13.05 -0.45 5.67
N LYS A 83 14.15 -1.10 5.30
CA LYS A 83 14.13 -2.39 4.61
C LYS A 83 13.62 -3.51 5.52
N MET A 84 12.70 -4.32 5.01
CA MET A 84 12.15 -5.51 5.66
C MET A 84 12.90 -6.75 5.19
N SER A 85 13.89 -7.20 5.95
CA SER A 85 14.82 -8.27 5.55
C SER A 85 14.17 -9.63 5.28
N GLU A 86 13.10 -9.97 6.00
CA GLU A 86 12.39 -11.25 5.86
C GLU A 86 11.30 -11.24 4.78
N ALA A 87 11.00 -10.07 4.20
CA ALA A 87 9.87 -9.90 3.30
C ALA A 87 10.24 -10.20 1.84
N ARG A 88 9.33 -10.87 1.12
CA ARG A 88 9.51 -11.18 -0.29
C ARG A 88 8.82 -10.20 -1.22
N SER A 89 9.59 -9.36 -1.89
CA SER A 89 9.09 -8.37 -2.87
C SER A 89 8.16 -8.96 -3.94
N GLN A 90 8.49 -10.15 -4.45
CA GLN A 90 7.79 -10.80 -5.56
C GLN A 90 6.32 -11.11 -5.25
N SER A 91 6.00 -11.43 -4.00
CA SER A 91 4.63 -11.77 -3.56
C SER A 91 4.07 -10.82 -2.50
N PHE A 92 4.78 -9.72 -2.22
CA PHE A 92 4.35 -8.76 -1.21
C PHE A 92 3.13 -7.97 -1.67
N GLU A 93 2.10 -7.97 -0.83
CA GLU A 93 0.86 -7.22 -1.01
C GLU A 93 0.36 -6.61 0.31
N VAL A 94 -0.28 -5.45 0.22
CA VAL A 94 -0.98 -4.81 1.33
C VAL A 94 -2.41 -5.32 1.35
N LEU A 95 -2.87 -5.85 2.49
CA LEU A 95 -4.09 -6.66 2.52
C LEU A 95 -5.37 -5.85 2.38
N GLN A 96 -5.44 -4.66 2.99
CA GLN A 96 -6.55 -3.72 2.86
C GLN A 96 -6.11 -2.31 3.25
N PRO A 97 -6.72 -1.26 2.66
CA PRO A 97 -6.54 0.13 3.09
C PRO A 97 -6.73 0.31 4.59
N TYR A 98 -5.90 1.15 5.22
CA TYR A 98 -6.02 1.55 6.63
C TYR A 98 -5.96 0.43 7.68
N THR A 99 -5.57 -0.79 7.30
CA THR A 99 -5.48 -1.92 8.26
C THR A 99 -4.10 -2.05 8.90
N GLY A 100 -3.06 -1.55 8.21
CA GLY A 100 -1.67 -1.73 8.61
C GLY A 100 -1.13 -3.13 8.37
N TYR A 101 -1.93 -4.03 7.80
CA TYR A 101 -1.51 -5.41 7.50
C TYR A 101 -1.04 -5.56 6.06
N ALA A 102 0.04 -6.32 5.90
CA ALA A 102 0.56 -6.76 4.62
C ALA A 102 0.97 -8.23 4.73
N LYS A 103 1.14 -8.90 3.60
CA LYS A 103 1.65 -10.27 3.59
C LYS A 103 2.54 -10.52 2.38
N ASP A 104 3.34 -11.56 2.49
CA ASP A 104 3.93 -12.26 1.36
C ASP A 104 3.49 -13.72 1.37
N THR A 105 4.07 -14.54 0.49
CA THR A 105 3.72 -15.96 0.40
C THR A 105 3.85 -16.71 1.74
N TRP A 106 4.79 -16.36 2.61
CA TRP A 106 5.11 -17.12 3.83
C TRP A 106 4.81 -16.36 5.13
N ASN A 107 4.82 -15.03 5.10
CA ASN A 107 4.77 -14.21 6.31
C ASN A 107 3.62 -13.21 6.25
N VAL A 108 3.09 -12.88 7.43
CA VAL A 108 2.19 -11.75 7.63
C VAL A 108 2.94 -10.66 8.39
N TYR A 109 2.66 -9.41 8.05
CA TYR A 109 3.27 -8.23 8.65
C TYR A 109 2.20 -7.28 9.16
N TYR A 110 2.49 -6.64 10.28
CA TYR A 110 1.74 -5.51 10.81
C TYR A 110 2.68 -4.34 11.02
N LEU A 111 2.46 -3.23 10.29
CA LEU A 111 3.28 -2.02 10.34
C LEU A 111 4.79 -2.33 10.24
N GLY A 112 5.16 -3.08 9.20
CA GLY A 112 6.53 -3.50 8.90
C GLY A 112 7.10 -4.61 9.78
N LYS A 113 6.41 -5.05 10.83
CA LYS A 113 6.87 -6.13 11.72
C LYS A 113 6.21 -7.44 11.39
N LYS A 114 7.00 -8.52 11.34
CA LYS A 114 6.47 -9.88 11.18
C LYS A 114 5.52 -10.22 12.32
N VAL A 115 4.37 -10.79 11.99
CA VAL A 115 3.38 -11.31 12.94
C VAL A 115 3.71 -12.77 13.21
N PRO A 116 4.16 -13.13 14.42
CA PRO A 116 4.46 -14.52 14.76
C PRO A 116 3.22 -15.40 14.65
N ASP A 117 3.43 -16.66 14.25
CA ASP A 117 2.41 -17.72 14.15
C ASP A 117 1.23 -17.48 13.20
N ALA A 118 1.18 -16.32 12.54
CA ALA A 118 0.15 -16.01 11.56
C ALA A 118 0.35 -16.76 10.25
N ARG A 119 -0.73 -17.29 9.70
CA ARG A 119 -0.70 -18.05 8.45
C ARG A 119 -1.04 -17.20 7.24
N SER A 120 -0.03 -16.81 6.47
CA SER A 120 -0.16 -15.97 5.26
C SER A 120 -1.25 -16.44 4.28
N HIS A 121 -1.35 -17.74 4.07
CA HIS A 121 -2.26 -18.31 3.07
C HIS A 121 -3.75 -18.13 3.41
N SER A 122 -4.11 -18.10 4.70
CA SER A 122 -5.49 -17.91 5.16
C SER A 122 -5.72 -16.59 5.91
N PHE A 123 -4.70 -15.74 6.00
CA PHE A 123 -4.80 -14.48 6.72
C PHE A 123 -5.70 -13.47 6.02
N GLN A 124 -6.61 -12.88 6.79
CA GLN A 124 -7.54 -11.84 6.39
C GLN A 124 -7.41 -10.66 7.35
N ALA A 125 -7.13 -9.47 6.81
CA ALA A 125 -7.28 -8.23 7.57
C ALA A 125 -8.77 -7.91 7.72
N ILE A 126 -9.22 -7.58 8.93
CA ILE A 126 -10.62 -7.26 9.22
C ILE A 126 -10.82 -5.74 9.36
N GLY A 127 -9.73 -5.01 9.63
CA GLY A 127 -9.73 -3.57 9.84
C GLY A 127 -9.63 -3.18 11.31
N LYS A 128 -9.41 -1.88 11.57
CA LYS A 128 -9.20 -1.34 12.93
C LYS A 128 -8.09 -2.06 13.73
N GLY A 129 -7.09 -2.60 13.02
CA GLY A 129 -6.01 -3.39 13.60
C GLY A 129 -6.34 -4.85 13.90
N TYR A 130 -7.53 -5.35 13.55
CA TYR A 130 -7.84 -6.77 13.63
C TYR A 130 -7.45 -7.51 12.36
N GLY A 131 -6.94 -8.72 12.54
CA GLY A 131 -6.77 -9.72 11.49
C GLY A 131 -7.10 -11.10 12.03
N LYS A 132 -7.35 -12.05 11.15
CA LYS A 132 -7.54 -13.46 11.53
C LYS A 132 -6.91 -14.37 10.49
N ASP A 133 -6.54 -15.56 10.92
CA ASP A 133 -6.34 -16.69 10.03
C ASP A 133 -7.34 -17.81 10.39
N THR A 134 -7.14 -19.01 9.85
CA THR A 134 -8.04 -20.14 10.09
C THR A 134 -8.17 -20.49 11.59
N TRP A 135 -7.13 -20.26 12.40
CA TRP A 135 -7.05 -20.79 13.77
C TRP A 135 -6.95 -19.72 14.84
N SER A 136 -6.53 -18.51 14.47
CA SER A 136 -6.17 -17.46 15.43
C SER A 136 -6.73 -16.11 14.99
N THR A 137 -7.12 -15.31 15.98
CA THR A 137 -7.39 -13.88 15.77
C THR A 137 -6.20 -13.07 16.28
N PHE A 138 -5.95 -11.93 15.65
CA PHE A 138 -4.83 -11.06 15.95
C PHE A 138 -5.33 -9.64 16.12
N PHE A 139 -4.71 -8.92 17.06
CA PHE A 139 -4.88 -7.49 17.24
C PHE A 139 -3.52 -6.81 17.16
N LYS A 140 -3.36 -5.91 16.18
CA LYS A 140 -2.16 -5.12 15.93
C LYS A 140 -0.89 -5.98 15.87
N GLY A 141 -0.99 -7.11 15.15
CA GLY A 141 0.08 -8.08 14.97
C GLY A 141 0.38 -8.97 16.19
N LYS A 142 -0.46 -8.95 17.23
CA LYS A 142 -0.37 -9.89 18.36
C LYS A 142 -1.50 -10.91 18.30
N LYS A 143 -1.18 -12.18 18.48
CA LYS A 143 -2.17 -13.24 18.60
C LYS A 143 -3.02 -13.02 19.87
N LEU A 144 -4.33 -13.15 19.73
CA LEU A 144 -5.27 -13.19 20.84
C LEU A 144 -5.46 -14.65 21.26
N ASN A 145 -5.50 -14.87 22.57
CA ASN A 145 -5.77 -16.17 23.19
C ASN A 145 -7.25 -16.30 23.54
#